data_AF-A0A355BGA7-F1
#
_entry.id   AF-A0A355BGA7-F1
#
_cell.length_a   1.000
_cell.length_b   1.000
_cell.length_c   1.000
_cell.angle_alpha   90.00
_cell.angle_beta   90.00
_cell.angle_gamma   90.00
#
_symmetry.space_group_name_H-M   'P 1'
#
loop_
_entity.id
_entity.type
_entity.pdbx_description
1 polymer ?
#
loop_
_entity_poly.entity_id
_entity_poly.type
_entity_poly.pdbx_seq_one_letter_code
_entity_poly.pdbx_strand_id
1 'polypeptide(L)'
;MGREIPDLIPDPHPDGSIIVVIATDAPLISLQLKRIAKRAALGIGRIGGFASHVSGEFCIAFSTRTIFPRKSSSLTVQLELLRDQYLDPLFEATVEATEEAIINSLMQATDMCGRDGHLVHALPLDRLYRMLKKQGLA
;
A
#
# COMPACT_ATOMS: atom_id res chain seq x y z
N MET A 1 12.73 12.33 0.93
CA MET A 1 13.55 11.93 -0.23
C MET A 1 13.58 12.97 -1.35
N GLY A 2 12.44 13.47 -1.85
CA GLY A 2 12.43 14.39 -3.01
C GLY A 2 13.26 15.67 -2.89
N ARG A 3 13.51 16.19 -1.68
CA ARG A 3 14.36 17.40 -1.48
C ARG A 3 15.84 17.23 -1.83
N GLU A 4 16.32 15.99 -1.83
CA GLU A 4 17.76 15.66 -2.03
C GLU A 4 18.07 15.22 -3.46
N ILE A 5 17.04 15.02 -4.30
CA ILE A 5 17.17 14.64 -5.72
C ILE A 5 16.28 15.58 -6.55
N PRO A 6 16.59 16.89 -6.60
CA PRO A 6 15.74 17.88 -7.25
C PRO A 6 15.78 17.81 -8.78
N ASP A 7 16.84 17.21 -9.35
CA ASP A 7 17.10 17.15 -10.79
C ASP A 7 16.23 16.12 -11.54
N LEU A 8 15.59 15.19 -10.81
CA LEU A 8 14.78 14.11 -11.38
C LEU A 8 13.30 14.18 -10.93
N ILE A 9 12.88 15.31 -10.35
CA ILE A 9 11.48 15.49 -9.96
C ILE A 9 10.66 15.68 -11.25
N PRO A 10 9.64 14.84 -11.51
CA PRO A 10 8.76 15.04 -12.66
C PRO A 10 7.96 16.33 -12.49
N ASP A 11 7.53 16.91 -13.62
CA ASP A 11 6.71 18.13 -13.58
C ASP A 11 5.49 17.91 -12.66
N PRO A 12 5.22 18.84 -11.73
CA PRO A 12 4.19 18.66 -10.72
C PRO A 12 2.81 18.62 -11.37
N HIS A 13 2.26 17.41 -11.51
CA HIS A 13 0.86 17.21 -11.83
C HIS A 13 0.04 17.11 -10.54
N PRO A 14 -1.09 17.83 -10.43
CA PRO A 14 -1.96 17.77 -9.25
C PRO A 14 -2.67 16.42 -9.08
N ASP A 15 -2.56 15.53 -10.07
CA ASP A 15 -3.30 14.27 -10.14
C ASP A 15 -2.44 13.11 -9.60
N GLY A 16 -2.94 12.46 -8.56
CA GLY A 16 -2.36 11.25 -7.98
C GLY A 16 -3.44 10.22 -7.71
N SER A 17 -3.07 8.95 -7.60
CA SER A 17 -3.95 7.93 -7.05
C SER A 17 -3.16 6.73 -6.58
N ILE A 18 -3.72 5.99 -5.64
CA ILE A 18 -3.18 4.72 -5.19
C ILE A 18 -4.33 3.78 -4.83
N ILE A 19 -4.17 2.52 -5.25
CA ILE A 19 -5.05 1.43 -4.89
C ILE A 19 -4.24 0.44 -4.07
N VAL A 20 -4.68 0.20 -2.84
CA VAL A 20 -4.07 -0.79 -1.95
C VAL A 20 -4.97 -2.02 -1.88
N VAL A 21 -4.41 -3.17 -2.20
CA VAL A 21 -5.08 -4.47 -2.11
C VAL A 21 -4.40 -5.29 -1.02
N ILE A 22 -5.15 -5.64 0.02
CA ILE A 22 -4.67 -6.41 1.17
C ILE A 22 -5.25 -7.81 1.12
N ALA A 23 -4.38 -8.81 1.19
CA ALA A 23 -4.75 -10.21 1.29
C ALA A 23 -4.24 -10.77 2.62
N THR A 24 -5.04 -11.60 3.29
CA THR A 24 -4.62 -12.31 4.50
C THR A 24 -5.27 -13.69 4.54
N ASP A 25 -4.62 -14.66 5.17
CA ASP A 25 -5.15 -15.99 5.47
C ASP A 25 -5.75 -16.08 6.88
N ALA A 26 -5.86 -14.96 7.60
CA ALA A 26 -6.57 -14.91 8.88
C ALA A 26 -8.08 -15.12 8.69
N PRO A 27 -8.75 -15.89 9.58
CA PRO A 27 -10.20 -16.09 9.53
C PRO A 27 -10.93 -14.81 9.93
N LEU A 28 -11.35 -14.00 8.95
CA LEU A 28 -11.92 -12.68 9.18
C LEU A 28 -13.24 -12.49 8.46
N ILE A 29 -14.14 -11.74 9.09
CA ILE A 29 -15.40 -11.30 8.50
C ILE A 29 -15.30 -9.90 7.92
N SER A 30 -16.28 -9.50 7.09
CA SER A 30 -16.27 -8.22 6.36
C SER A 30 -16.06 -6.99 7.25
N LEU A 31 -16.57 -6.99 8.49
CA LEU A 31 -16.38 -5.87 9.42
C LEU A 31 -14.91 -5.75 9.88
N GLN A 32 -14.23 -6.86 10.13
CA GLN A 32 -12.82 -6.89 10.50
C GLN A 32 -11.93 -6.53 9.30
N LEU A 33 -12.25 -7.07 8.11
CA LEU A 33 -11.57 -6.71 6.87
C LEU A 33 -11.69 -5.22 6.55
N LYS A 34 -12.85 -4.60 6.80
CA LYS A 34 -13.01 -3.14 6.66
C LYS A 34 -12.12 -2.36 7.62
N ARG A 35 -11.88 -2.87 8.84
CA ARG A 35 -10.94 -2.26 9.80
C ARG A 35 -9.50 -2.40 9.34
N ILE A 36 -9.13 -3.57 8.80
CA ILE A 36 -7.82 -3.82 8.17
C ILE A 36 -7.59 -2.88 6.99
N ALA A 37 -8.53 -2.79 6.04
CA ALA A 37 -8.41 -1.91 4.88
C ALA A 37 -8.16 -0.45 5.26
N LYS A 38 -8.75 0.04 6.35
CA LYS A 38 -8.51 1.39 6.86
C LYS A 38 -7.08 1.63 7.37
N ARG A 39 -6.33 0.58 7.74
CA ARG A 39 -4.95 0.71 8.24
C ARG A 39 -3.95 1.03 7.14
N ALA A 40 -4.24 0.68 5.88
CA ALA A 40 -3.40 1.09 4.75
C ALA A 40 -3.19 2.61 4.68
N ALA A 41 -4.20 3.41 5.06
CA ALA A 41 -4.06 4.87 5.13
C ALA A 41 -2.93 5.34 6.06
N LEU A 42 -2.64 4.60 7.14
CA LEU A 42 -1.52 4.93 8.03
C LEU A 42 -0.17 4.62 7.36
N GLY A 43 -0.08 3.53 6.60
CA GLY A 43 1.12 3.18 5.82
C GLY A 43 1.41 4.21 4.73
N ILE A 44 0.36 4.64 4.00
CA ILE A 44 0.43 5.75 3.05
C ILE A 44 0.90 7.04 3.74
N GLY A 45 0.36 7.33 4.93
CA GLY A 45 0.77 8.49 5.74
C GLY A 45 2.26 8.50 6.11
N ARG A 46 2.83 7.34 6.46
CA ARG A 46 4.25 7.21 6.84
C ARG A 46 5.22 7.57 5.71
N ILE A 47 4.83 7.31 4.46
CA ILE A 47 5.65 7.64 3.29
C ILE A 47 5.39 9.05 2.73
N GLY A 48 4.58 9.85 3.44
CA GLY A 48 4.29 11.25 3.10
C GLY A 48 3.04 11.46 2.25
N GLY A 49 2.21 10.44 2.03
CA GLY A 49 0.91 10.59 1.39
C GLY A 49 -0.07 11.28 2.34
N PHE A 50 -0.77 12.29 1.85
CA PHE A 50 -1.73 13.07 2.67
C PHE A 50 -3.13 13.16 2.05
N ALA A 51 -3.42 12.31 1.04
CA ALA A 51 -4.71 12.27 0.33
C ALA A 51 -5.14 13.67 -0.16
N SER A 52 -4.39 14.23 -1.11
CA SER A 52 -4.72 15.54 -1.70
C SER A 52 -6.14 15.53 -2.30
N HIS A 53 -6.73 16.70 -2.51
CA HIS A 53 -8.12 16.81 -2.99
C HIS A 53 -8.38 16.03 -4.28
N VAL A 54 -7.38 15.95 -5.16
CA VAL A 54 -7.48 15.26 -6.46
C VAL A 54 -6.94 13.82 -6.38
N SER A 55 -6.40 13.39 -5.23
CA SER A 55 -5.89 12.04 -5.05
C SER A 55 -7.00 11.02 -4.82
N GLY A 56 -7.06 10.00 -5.67
CA GLY A 56 -7.92 8.83 -5.46
C GLY A 56 -7.25 7.78 -4.58
N GLU A 57 -7.70 7.64 -3.33
CA GLU A 57 -7.15 6.68 -2.36
C GLU A 57 -8.16 5.54 -2.10
N PHE A 58 -7.90 4.34 -2.61
CA PHE A 58 -8.81 3.20 -2.45
C PHE A 58 -8.11 2.01 -1.80
N CYS A 59 -8.69 1.48 -0.73
CA CYS A 59 -8.15 0.31 -0.02
C CYS A 59 -9.19 -0.80 0.04
N ILE A 60 -8.83 -1.99 -0.39
CA ILE A 60 -9.66 -3.20 -0.29
C ILE A 60 -8.90 -4.28 0.45
N ALA A 61 -9.59 -5.02 1.32
CA ALA A 61 -9.01 -6.16 2.03
C ALA A 61 -9.90 -7.39 1.86
N PHE A 62 -9.29 -8.55 1.67
CA PHE A 62 -9.98 -9.84 1.63
C PHE A 62 -9.22 -10.90 2.42
N SER A 63 -9.96 -11.90 2.91
CA SER A 63 -9.39 -13.10 3.53
C SER A 63 -9.49 -14.28 2.57
N THR A 64 -8.46 -15.10 2.51
CA THR A 64 -8.44 -16.38 1.77
C THR A 64 -8.89 -17.56 2.61
N ARG A 65 -9.13 -17.38 3.92
CA ARG A 65 -9.44 -18.46 4.86
C ARG A 65 -10.85 -19.03 4.69
N THR A 66 -11.82 -18.15 4.44
CA THR A 66 -13.22 -18.54 4.31
C THR A 66 -13.72 -18.25 2.91
N ILE A 67 -13.91 -19.30 2.13
CA ILE A 67 -14.40 -19.20 0.75
C ILE A 67 -15.89 -19.52 0.73
N PHE A 68 -16.69 -18.57 0.24
CA PHE A 68 -18.13 -18.77 0.05
C PHE A 68 -18.40 -19.35 -1.34
N PRO A 69 -18.92 -20.58 -1.44
CA PRO A 69 -19.24 -21.17 -2.74
C PRO A 69 -20.41 -20.43 -3.39
N ARG A 70 -20.34 -20.18 -4.70
CA ARG A 70 -21.39 -19.48 -5.46
C ARG A 70 -22.75 -20.18 -5.41
N LYS A 71 -22.74 -21.50 -5.23
CA LYS A 71 -23.94 -22.33 -5.04
C LYS A 71 -23.75 -23.17 -3.79
N SER A 72 -24.72 -23.13 -2.89
CA SER A 72 -24.80 -23.97 -1.70
C SER A 72 -26.23 -24.48 -1.57
N SER A 73 -26.41 -25.76 -1.27
CA SER A 73 -27.71 -26.32 -0.87
C SER A 73 -28.02 -26.04 0.61
N SER A 74 -27.02 -25.66 1.41
CA SER A 74 -27.21 -25.27 2.80
C SER A 74 -27.70 -23.83 2.91
N LEU A 75 -28.73 -23.64 3.72
CA LEU A 75 -29.28 -22.31 4.08
C LEU A 75 -28.38 -21.53 5.05
N THR A 76 -27.44 -22.21 5.71
CA THR A 76 -26.56 -21.60 6.72
C THR A 76 -25.11 -21.98 6.48
N VAL A 77 -24.20 -21.16 7.02
CA VAL A 77 -22.76 -21.36 6.97
C VAL A 77 -22.19 -21.21 8.38
N GLN A 78 -21.24 -22.07 8.74
CA GLN A 78 -20.46 -21.90 9.96
C GLN A 78 -19.18 -21.14 9.64
N LEU A 79 -18.82 -20.20 10.50
CA LEU A 79 -17.66 -19.33 10.31
C LEU A 79 -16.71 -19.50 11.50
N GLU A 80 -15.46 -19.78 11.20
CA GLU A 80 -14.34 -19.54 12.11
C GLU A 80 -13.99 -18.05 12.02
N LEU A 81 -13.83 -17.37 13.16
CA LEU A 81 -13.37 -15.98 13.19
C LEU A 81 -12.30 -15.77 14.26
N LEU A 82 -11.31 -14.95 13.92
CA LEU A 82 -10.35 -14.42 14.87
C LEU A 82 -11.06 -13.45 15.82
N ARG A 83 -10.82 -13.56 17.14
CA ARG A 83 -11.39 -12.63 18.11
C ARG A 83 -10.75 -11.25 17.97
N ASP A 84 -11.56 -10.20 18.09
CA ASP A 84 -11.14 -8.81 17.87
C ASP A 84 -9.92 -8.36 18.68
N GLN A 85 -9.74 -8.89 19.89
CA GLN A 85 -8.60 -8.60 20.77
C GLN A 85 -7.23 -9.04 20.20
N TYR A 86 -7.22 -9.84 19.13
CA TYR A 86 -6.01 -10.31 18.45
C TYR A 86 -5.82 -9.66 17.06
N LEU A 87 -6.56 -8.59 16.74
CA LEU A 87 -6.44 -7.91 15.45
C LEU A 87 -5.25 -6.95 15.37
N ASP A 88 -4.70 -6.51 16.50
CA ASP A 88 -3.65 -5.49 16.51
C ASP A 88 -2.40 -5.89 15.72
N PRO A 89 -1.89 -7.14 15.79
CA PRO A 89 -0.79 -7.60 14.93
C PRO A 89 -1.13 -7.53 13.43
N LEU A 90 -2.39 -7.80 13.05
CA LEU A 90 -2.81 -7.67 11.64
C LEU A 90 -2.91 -6.21 11.22
N PHE A 91 -3.26 -5.30 12.13
CA PHE A 91 -3.26 -3.87 11.86
C PHE A 91 -1.85 -3.35 11.64
N GLU A 92 -0.91 -3.67 12.54
CA GLU A 92 0.50 -3.31 12.42
C GLU A 92 1.10 -3.85 11.13
N ALA A 93 0.94 -5.14 10.86
CA ALA A 93 1.40 -5.77 9.63
C ALA A 93 0.80 -5.12 8.37
N THR A 94 -0.45 -4.67 8.42
CA THR A 94 -1.06 -3.96 7.29
C THR A 94 -0.41 -2.60 7.05
N VAL A 95 -0.06 -1.86 8.12
CA VAL A 95 0.63 -0.57 8.00
C VAL A 95 2.02 -0.78 7.39
N GLU A 96 2.79 -1.70 7.95
CA GLU A 96 4.16 -2.01 7.51
C GLU A 96 4.19 -2.52 6.07
N ALA A 97 3.34 -3.50 5.73
CA ALA A 97 3.27 -4.05 4.38
C ALA A 97 2.84 -2.99 3.35
N THR A 98 1.96 -2.05 3.72
CA THR A 98 1.56 -0.96 2.82
C THR A 98 2.72 0.01 2.58
N GLU A 99 3.40 0.42 3.66
CA GLU A 99 4.58 1.28 3.59
C GLU A 99 5.68 0.66 2.71
N GLU A 100 6.02 -0.61 2.96
CA GLU A 100 7.05 -1.33 2.21
C GLU A 100 6.64 -1.56 0.75
N ALA A 101 5.38 -1.89 0.47
CA ALA A 101 4.90 -2.06 -0.90
C ALA A 101 5.03 -0.78 -1.73
N ILE A 102 4.77 0.39 -1.13
CA ILE A 102 4.95 1.68 -1.82
C ILE A 102 6.42 1.92 -2.12
N ILE A 103 7.31 1.71 -1.14
CA ILE A 103 8.76 1.85 -1.32
C ILE A 103 9.25 0.89 -2.44
N ASN A 104 8.81 -0.37 -2.39
CA ASN A 104 9.15 -1.39 -3.38
C ASN A 104 8.69 -1.01 -4.79
N SER A 105 7.52 -0.38 -4.93
CA SER A 105 7.05 0.08 -6.25
C SER A 105 7.95 1.17 -6.85
N LEU A 106 8.44 2.11 -6.03
CA LEU A 106 9.39 3.13 -6.46
C LEU A 106 10.77 2.55 -6.79
N MET A 107 11.24 1.58 -5.99
CA MET A 107 12.54 0.95 -6.20
C MET A 107 12.59 0.02 -7.42
N GLN A 108 11.45 -0.56 -7.81
CA GLN A 108 11.34 -1.43 -8.98
C GLN A 108 10.95 -0.68 -10.26
N ALA A 109 10.51 0.58 -10.15
CA ALA A 109 10.20 1.40 -11.31
C ALA A 109 11.42 1.61 -12.21
N THR A 110 11.20 1.74 -13.50
CA THR A 110 12.21 2.07 -14.50
C THR A 110 11.87 3.40 -15.16
N ASP A 111 12.87 4.09 -15.71
CA ASP A 111 12.66 5.28 -16.54
C ASP A 111 11.63 4.97 -17.64
N MET A 112 10.68 5.88 -17.83
CA MET A 112 9.61 5.72 -18.80
C MET A 112 9.35 7.04 -19.53
N CYS A 113 9.39 6.98 -20.86
CA CYS A 113 8.89 8.04 -21.72
C CYS A 113 7.46 7.70 -22.16
N GLY A 114 6.51 8.56 -21.80
CA GLY A 114 5.10 8.41 -22.11
C GLY A 114 4.67 9.23 -23.32
N ARG A 115 3.37 9.55 -23.35
CA ARG A 115 2.75 10.41 -24.35
C ARG A 115 3.41 11.80 -24.36
N ASP A 116 3.46 12.43 -25.53
CA ASP A 116 3.94 13.81 -25.75
C ASP A 116 5.39 14.03 -25.26
N GLY A 117 6.18 12.96 -25.15
CA GLY A 117 7.58 13.02 -24.71
C GLY A 117 7.76 13.20 -23.20
N HIS A 118 6.71 13.00 -22.39
CA HIS A 118 6.81 13.09 -20.93
C HIS A 118 7.70 11.98 -20.37
N LEU A 119 8.89 12.36 -19.93
CA LEU A 119 9.85 11.45 -19.30
C LEU A 119 9.69 11.50 -17.78
N VAL A 120 9.51 10.32 -17.17
CA VAL A 120 9.56 10.14 -15.72
C VAL A 120 10.71 9.20 -15.39
N HIS A 121 11.59 9.65 -14.50
CA HIS A 121 12.76 8.87 -14.08
C HIS A 121 12.41 7.93 -12.92
N ALA A 122 13.04 6.76 -12.92
CA ALA A 122 13.08 5.89 -11.77
C ALA A 122 13.85 6.54 -10.61
N LEU A 123 13.58 6.05 -9.40
CA LEU A 123 14.33 6.45 -8.21
C LEU A 123 15.79 5.98 -8.35
N PRO A 124 16.79 6.87 -8.35
CA PRO A 124 18.18 6.47 -8.53
C PRO A 124 18.74 5.81 -7.27
N LEU A 125 18.69 4.47 -7.23
CA LEU A 125 19.02 3.66 -6.05
C LEU A 125 20.43 3.92 -5.50
N ASP A 126 21.43 4.16 -6.35
CA ASP A 126 22.79 4.48 -5.92
C ASP A 126 22.89 5.81 -5.17
N ARG A 127 22.08 6.81 -5.55
CA ARG A 127 22.01 8.10 -4.84
C ARG A 127 21.29 7.89 -3.51
N LEU A 128 20.17 7.17 -3.54
CA LEU A 128 19.42 6.82 -2.34
C LEU A 128 20.31 6.10 -1.31
N TYR A 129 21.03 5.06 -1.71
CA TYR A 129 21.91 4.32 -0.82
C TYR A 129 22.99 5.21 -0.19
N ARG A 130 23.62 6.10 -0.97
CA ARG A 130 24.59 7.07 -0.44
C ARG A 130 23.96 8.03 0.56
N MET A 131 22.71 8.44 0.36
CA MET A 131 21.98 9.29 1.30
C MET A 131 21.67 8.56 2.61
N LEU A 132 21.16 7.33 2.53
CA LEU A 132 20.87 6.51 3.71
C LEU A 132 22.14 6.24 4.54
N LYS A 133 23.26 5.94 3.87
CA LYS A 133 24.55 5.74 4.53
C LYS A 133 25.05 6.99 5.26
N LYS A 134 24.89 8.18 4.67
CA LYS A 134 25.23 9.45 5.33
C LYS A 134 24.40 9.71 6.59
N GLN A 135 23.19 9.17 6.65
CA GLN A 135 22.28 9.30 7.79
C GLN A 135 22.45 8.17 8.82
N GLY A 136 23.34 7.20 8.58
CA GLY A 136 23.56 6.05 9.46
C GLY A 136 22.46 5.00 9.42
N LEU A 137 21.66 4.99 8.34
CA LEU A 137 20.55 4.07 8.14
C LEU A 137 20.90 2.88 7.22
N ALA A 138 22.11 2.86 6.65
CA ALA A 138 22.65 1.82 5.77
C ALA A 138 24.15 1.62 5.99
#